data_AF-A0A178DI56-F1
#
_entry.id   AF-A0A178DI56-F1
#
_cell.length_a   1.000
_cell.length_b   1.000
_cell.length_c   1.000
_cell.angle_alpha   90.00
_cell.angle_beta   90.00
_cell.angle_gamma   90.00
#
_symmetry.space_group_name_H-M   'P 1'
#
loop_
_entity.id
_entity.type
_entity.pdbx_description
1 polymer ?
#
loop_
_entity_poly.entity_id
_entity_poly.type
_entity_poly.pdbx_seq_one_letter_code
_entity_poly.pdbx_strand_id
1 'polypeptide(L)'
;MSIILFTSAVNARSLFIAPLLLHDIAELLNFEGTSALRSLDYVVCSGGLLDKAVGKILAASSVKLIRGFGATEIGNLGVLRSPISPSDWRYFRLREDGNPRVTEVLLKSYPEERVQYRISVKPPGWDEYYILSDIFVTSEMYPRQDFRPIGRADDVIVQKTTAKVQPHSLEAALAARKDVRGALVFSLN
;
A
#
# COMPACT_ATOMS: atom_id res chain seq x y z
N MET A 1 -19.52 4.30 -16.13
CA MET A 1 -19.04 5.70 -16.21
C MET A 1 -17.56 5.68 -15.85
N SER A 2 -16.68 6.20 -16.72
CA SER A 2 -15.22 6.12 -16.51
C SER A 2 -14.79 6.97 -15.31
N ILE A 3 -13.88 6.46 -14.47
CA ILE A 3 -13.37 7.15 -13.27
C ILE A 3 -12.79 8.53 -13.65
N ILE A 4 -12.05 8.60 -14.76
CA ILE A 4 -11.43 9.84 -15.24
C ILE A 4 -12.46 10.88 -15.72
N LEU A 5 -13.59 10.44 -16.28
CA LEU A 5 -14.68 11.35 -16.65
C LEU A 5 -15.34 11.93 -15.40
N PHE A 6 -15.54 11.10 -14.36
CA PHE A 6 -16.10 11.58 -13.11
C PHE A 6 -15.17 12.58 -12.41
N THR A 7 -13.86 12.32 -12.35
CA THR A 7 -12.90 13.27 -11.76
C THR A 7 -12.92 14.62 -12.46
N SER A 8 -13.07 14.64 -13.80
CA SER A 8 -13.20 15.89 -14.55
C SER A 8 -14.54 16.59 -14.27
N ALA A 9 -15.65 15.84 -14.29
CA ALA A 9 -16.99 16.39 -14.08
C ALA A 9 -17.16 17.07 -12.72
N VAL A 10 -16.49 16.58 -11.68
CA VAL A 10 -16.55 17.15 -10.32
C VAL A 10 -15.39 18.10 -10.00
N ASN A 11 -14.52 18.40 -10.98
CA ASN A 11 -13.30 19.19 -10.79
C ASN A 11 -12.45 18.68 -9.60
N ALA A 12 -12.27 17.36 -9.53
CA ALA A 12 -11.50 16.73 -8.48
C ALA A 12 -10.05 17.23 -8.50
N ARG A 13 -9.51 17.54 -7.32
CA ARG A 13 -8.10 17.96 -7.17
C ARG A 13 -7.17 16.81 -6.82
N SER A 14 -7.69 15.75 -6.21
CA SER A 14 -6.92 14.56 -5.85
C SER A 14 -7.77 13.32 -5.98
N LEU A 15 -7.10 12.17 -6.10
CA LEU A 15 -7.76 10.87 -6.27
C LEU A 15 -7.13 9.83 -5.35
N PHE A 16 -7.96 9.13 -4.58
CA PHE A 16 -7.57 7.93 -3.84
C PHE A 16 -8.06 6.71 -4.61
N ILE A 17 -7.14 5.80 -4.92
CA ILE A 17 -7.44 4.69 -5.83
C ILE A 17 -6.65 3.43 -5.45
N ALA A 18 -7.26 2.27 -5.70
CA ALA A 18 -6.61 0.98 -5.53
C ALA A 18 -5.70 0.66 -6.74
N PRO A 19 -4.62 -0.13 -6.56
CA PRO A 19 -3.70 -0.48 -7.63
C PRO A 19 -4.36 -1.05 -8.88
N LEU A 20 -5.38 -1.89 -8.73
CA LEU A 20 -6.09 -2.51 -9.86
C LEU A 20 -6.73 -1.46 -10.77
N LEU A 21 -7.49 -0.53 -10.20
CA LEU A 21 -8.15 0.51 -11.00
C LEU A 21 -7.14 1.50 -11.58
N LEU A 22 -6.04 1.75 -10.86
CA LEU A 22 -4.97 2.61 -11.35
C LEU A 22 -4.23 1.98 -12.54
N HIS A 23 -4.08 0.65 -12.56
CA HIS A 23 -3.55 -0.11 -13.68
C HIS A 23 -4.43 0.07 -14.92
N ASP A 24 -5.74 -0.16 -14.79
CA ASP A 24 -6.69 -0.02 -15.90
C ASP A 24 -6.68 1.40 -16.48
N ILE A 25 -6.58 2.43 -15.64
CA ILE A 25 -6.48 3.82 -16.09
C ILE A 25 -5.16 4.07 -16.83
N ALA A 26 -4.04 3.53 -16.33
CA ALA A 26 -2.74 3.73 -16.95
C ALA A 26 -2.62 3.08 -18.34
N GLU A 27 -3.42 2.05 -18.62
CA GLU A 27 -3.45 1.33 -19.90
C GLU A 27 -4.40 1.95 -20.95
N LEU A 28 -5.13 3.02 -20.59
CA LEU A 28 -5.98 3.72 -21.56
C LEU A 28 -5.17 4.26 -22.74
N LEU A 29 -5.72 4.08 -23.95
CA LEU A 29 -5.09 4.50 -25.20
C LEU A 29 -4.90 6.01 -25.27
N ASN A 30 -4.02 6.45 -26.17
CA ASN A 30 -3.77 7.87 -26.48
C ASN A 30 -3.38 8.73 -25.26
N PHE A 31 -2.80 8.11 -24.22
CA PHE A 31 -2.40 8.77 -22.97
C PHE A 31 -3.55 9.43 -22.21
N GLU A 32 -4.80 9.03 -22.45
CA GLU A 32 -5.99 9.65 -21.83
C GLU A 32 -5.91 9.54 -20.30
N GLY A 33 -5.62 8.35 -19.79
CA GLY A 33 -5.55 8.10 -18.35
C GLY A 33 -4.39 8.84 -17.68
N THR A 34 -3.18 8.77 -18.22
CA THR A 34 -2.03 9.47 -17.64
C THR A 34 -2.16 10.99 -17.70
N SER A 35 -2.77 11.52 -18.75
CA SER A 35 -3.08 12.95 -18.87
C SER A 35 -4.10 13.40 -17.81
N ALA A 36 -5.17 12.62 -17.62
CA ALA A 36 -6.16 12.89 -16.59
C ALA A 36 -5.59 12.80 -15.17
N LEU A 37 -4.71 11.83 -14.91
CA LEU A 37 -4.06 11.70 -13.59
C LEU A 37 -3.03 12.81 -13.33
N ARG A 38 -2.35 13.30 -14.37
CA ARG A 38 -1.34 14.37 -14.26
C ARG A 38 -1.95 15.73 -13.91
N SER A 39 -3.19 15.99 -14.31
CA SER A 39 -3.87 17.26 -14.01
C SER A 39 -4.23 17.42 -12.53
N LEU A 40 -4.27 16.32 -11.78
CA LEU A 40 -4.52 16.31 -10.34
C LEU A 40 -3.33 16.89 -9.56
N ASP A 41 -3.61 17.42 -8.37
CA ASP A 41 -2.59 17.84 -7.42
C ASP A 41 -1.74 16.65 -6.95
N TYR A 42 -2.38 15.49 -6.75
CA TYR A 42 -1.72 14.21 -6.47
C TYR A 42 -2.70 13.03 -6.60
N VAL A 43 -2.14 11.85 -6.80
CA VAL A 43 -2.87 10.57 -6.83
C VAL A 43 -2.33 9.70 -5.70
N VAL A 44 -3.21 9.18 -4.84
CA VAL A 44 -2.83 8.27 -3.76
C VAL A 44 -3.20 6.86 -4.16
N CYS A 45 -2.19 5.99 -4.24
CA CYS A 45 -2.38 4.56 -4.48
C CYS A 45 -2.20 3.78 -3.16
N SER A 46 -3.26 3.11 -2.69
CA SER A 46 -3.29 2.40 -1.41
C SER A 46 -4.03 1.05 -1.50
N GLY A 47 -3.87 0.21 -0.47
CA GLY A 47 -4.55 -1.09 -0.38
C GLY A 47 -3.80 -2.27 -1.01
N GLY A 48 -2.70 -2.03 -1.73
CA GLY A 48 -1.88 -3.11 -2.28
C GLY A 48 -0.58 -2.61 -2.91
N LEU A 49 0.25 -3.54 -3.40
CA LEU A 49 1.43 -3.20 -4.20
C LEU A 49 1.01 -2.76 -5.61
N LEU A 50 1.52 -1.61 -6.05
CA LEU A 50 1.41 -1.19 -7.45
C LEU A 50 2.45 -1.93 -8.30
N ASP A 51 2.02 -2.39 -9.47
CA ASP A 51 2.92 -3.01 -10.45
C ASP A 51 4.06 -2.06 -10.85
N LYS A 52 5.26 -2.61 -11.03
CA LYS A 52 6.46 -1.81 -11.32
C LYS A 52 6.42 -1.16 -12.69
N ALA A 53 5.86 -1.81 -13.70
CA ALA A 53 5.73 -1.24 -15.04
C ALA A 53 4.73 -0.06 -15.00
N VAL A 54 3.58 -0.23 -14.34
CA VAL A 54 2.61 0.86 -14.15
C VAL A 54 3.22 2.03 -13.39
N GLY A 55 3.91 1.77 -12.27
CA GLY A 55 4.57 2.83 -11.50
C GLY A 55 5.60 3.61 -12.33
N LYS A 56 6.35 2.94 -13.21
CA LYS A 56 7.28 3.59 -14.15
C LYS A 56 6.56 4.45 -15.19
N ILE A 57 5.47 3.96 -15.78
CA ILE A 57 4.67 4.69 -16.78
C ILE A 57 4.11 5.98 -16.16
N LEU A 58 3.53 5.88 -14.96
CA LEU A 58 2.96 7.02 -14.24
C LEU A 58 4.04 8.05 -13.87
N ALA A 59 5.18 7.58 -13.37
CA ALA A 59 6.32 8.45 -13.04
C ALA A 59 6.87 9.16 -14.29
N ALA A 60 7.05 8.44 -15.41
CA ALA A 60 7.51 9.01 -16.68
C ALA A 60 6.51 10.04 -17.24
N SER A 61 5.22 9.85 -16.97
CA SER A 61 4.15 10.78 -17.33
C SER A 61 4.01 11.98 -16.38
N SER A 62 4.93 12.15 -15.42
CA SER A 62 4.89 13.22 -14.41
C SER A 62 3.63 13.21 -13.53
N VAL A 63 3.01 12.03 -13.32
CA VAL A 63 1.93 11.89 -12.35
C VAL A 63 2.51 11.99 -10.95
N LYS A 64 1.92 12.85 -10.12
CA LYS A 64 2.31 13.08 -8.72
C LYS A 64 1.77 11.97 -7.83
N LEU A 65 2.36 10.78 -7.99
CA LEU A 65 1.93 9.56 -7.30
C LEU A 65 2.46 9.50 -5.87
N ILE A 66 1.56 9.32 -4.91
CA ILE A 66 1.84 9.09 -3.51
C ILE A 66 1.52 7.63 -3.19
N ARG A 67 2.46 6.96 -2.52
CA ARG A 67 2.15 5.68 -1.90
C ARG A 67 1.32 5.93 -0.64
N GLY A 68 0.06 5.52 -0.67
CA GLY A 68 -0.74 5.39 0.54
C GLY A 68 -0.36 4.13 1.30
N PHE A 69 -0.34 4.24 2.62
CA PHE A 69 -0.21 3.08 3.50
C PHE A 69 -1.01 3.33 4.77
N GLY A 70 -1.69 2.30 5.24
CA GLY A 70 -2.54 2.37 6.40
C GLY A 70 -3.22 1.04 6.72
N ALA A 71 -3.90 1.00 7.85
CA ALA A 71 -4.74 -0.10 8.25
C ALA A 71 -6.05 0.45 8.83
N THR A 72 -7.08 -0.38 8.90
CA THR A 72 -8.41 0.04 9.38
C THR A 72 -8.33 0.56 10.82
N GLU A 73 -7.47 -0.05 11.63
CA GLU A 73 -7.30 0.22 13.06
C GLU A 73 -6.66 1.58 13.35
N ILE A 74 -5.86 2.09 12.42
CA ILE A 74 -4.97 3.23 12.64
C ILE A 74 -5.07 4.32 11.56
N GLY A 75 -5.91 4.10 10.55
CA GLY A 75 -6.04 4.99 9.40
C GLY A 75 -4.79 5.01 8.52
N ASN A 76 -4.61 6.14 7.82
CA ASN A 76 -3.50 6.33 6.89
C ASN A 76 -2.26 6.90 7.61
N LEU A 77 -1.12 6.23 7.43
CA LEU A 77 0.18 6.61 7.98
C LEU A 77 1.04 7.45 7.04
N GLY A 78 0.71 7.47 5.75
CA GLY A 78 1.43 8.23 4.75
C GLY A 78 1.16 9.72 4.82
N VAL A 79 2.14 10.57 4.54
CA VAL A 79 1.89 12.00 4.29
C VAL A 79 1.12 12.14 2.98
N LEU A 80 -0.07 12.74 3.04
CA LEU A 80 -0.97 12.95 1.90
C LEU A 80 -0.80 14.36 1.31
N ARG A 81 0.41 14.67 0.83
CA ARG A 81 0.71 15.93 0.14
C ARG A 81 1.50 15.64 -1.11
N SER A 82 1.36 16.51 -2.11
CA SER A 82 2.15 16.41 -3.35
C SER A 82 3.62 16.18 -2.98
N PRO A 83 4.27 15.16 -3.55
CA PRO A 83 5.65 14.86 -3.22
C PRO A 83 6.54 16.05 -3.56
N ILE A 84 7.40 16.42 -2.60
CA ILE A 84 8.49 17.37 -2.86
C ILE A 84 9.58 16.54 -3.53
N SER A 85 9.83 16.83 -4.80
CA SER A 85 10.77 16.11 -5.66
C SER A 85 12.16 15.92 -5.02
N PRO A 86 12.84 14.79 -5.26
CA PRO A 86 12.34 13.56 -5.89
C PRO A 86 11.75 12.60 -4.84
N SER A 87 10.47 12.22 -4.98
CA SER A 87 9.88 11.14 -4.18
C SER A 87 9.84 9.85 -4.97
N ASP A 88 10.18 8.75 -4.32
CA ASP A 88 10.01 7.42 -4.88
C ASP A 88 8.61 6.89 -4.57
N TRP A 89 7.78 6.71 -5.61
CA TRP A 89 6.40 6.21 -5.50
C TRP A 89 6.29 4.82 -4.85
N ARG A 90 7.40 4.10 -4.69
CA ARG A 90 7.44 2.80 -4.00
C ARG A 90 7.33 2.94 -2.48
N TYR A 91 7.63 4.12 -1.93
CA TYR A 91 7.70 4.37 -0.50
C TYR A 91 6.65 5.41 -0.09
N PHE A 92 6.07 5.21 1.09
CA PHE A 92 5.24 6.23 1.74
C PHE A 92 6.09 6.99 2.75
N ARG A 93 5.89 8.30 2.85
CA ARG A 93 6.49 9.11 3.92
C ARG A 93 5.68 8.93 5.19
N LEU A 94 6.31 8.49 6.27
CA LEU A 94 5.64 8.31 7.55
C LEU A 94 5.25 9.68 8.15
N ARG A 95 4.00 9.82 8.57
CA ARG A 95 3.52 10.97 9.35
C ARG A 95 3.97 10.87 10.80
N GLU A 96 4.32 12.00 11.38
CA GLU A 96 4.81 12.07 12.77
C GLU A 96 3.69 12.33 13.79
N ASP A 97 2.53 12.81 13.36
CA ASP A 97 1.43 13.21 14.25
C ASP A 97 0.71 12.03 14.94
N GLY A 98 0.93 10.80 14.46
CA GLY A 98 0.51 9.56 15.13
C GLY A 98 1.49 9.04 16.19
N ASN A 99 2.51 9.83 16.53
CA ASN A 99 3.63 9.48 17.41
C ASN A 99 4.20 8.08 17.11
N PRO A 100 4.58 7.80 15.84
CA PRO A 100 5.01 6.47 15.45
C PRO A 100 6.34 6.09 16.12
N ARG A 101 6.47 4.83 16.53
CA ARG A 101 7.74 4.23 16.92
C ARG A 101 8.20 3.29 15.81
N VAL A 102 9.43 3.50 15.35
CA VAL A 102 10.11 2.68 14.35
C VAL A 102 11.21 1.87 15.02
N THR A 103 11.06 0.55 15.03
CA THR A 103 11.98 -0.38 15.69
C THR A 103 12.64 -1.28 14.64
N GLU A 104 13.97 -1.41 14.71
CA GLU A 104 14.71 -2.33 13.85
C GLU A 104 14.46 -3.78 14.26
N VAL A 105 14.32 -4.66 13.28
CA VAL A 105 14.13 -6.09 13.49
C VAL A 105 15.05 -6.90 12.58
N LEU A 106 15.45 -8.08 13.05
CA LEU A 106 16.24 -9.05 12.30
C LEU A 106 15.37 -10.28 12.05
N LEU A 107 14.70 -10.35 10.89
CA LEU A 107 13.96 -11.55 10.51
C LEU A 107 14.80 -12.38 9.55
N LYS A 108 15.10 -13.62 9.96
CA LYS A 108 15.91 -14.60 9.22
C LYS A 108 15.31 -14.98 7.85
N SER A 109 14.03 -14.69 7.63
CA SER A 109 13.25 -15.15 6.47
C SER A 109 13.37 -14.28 5.22
N TYR A 110 14.01 -13.11 5.30
CA TYR A 110 14.24 -12.25 4.13
C TYR A 110 15.73 -12.22 3.81
N PRO A 111 16.16 -12.77 2.66
CA PRO A 111 17.56 -12.88 2.27
C PRO A 111 18.20 -11.55 1.83
N GLU A 112 17.46 -10.43 1.82
CA GLU A 112 18.03 -9.12 1.49
C GLU A 112 18.75 -8.53 2.71
N GLU A 113 20.01 -8.10 2.54
CA GLU A 113 20.87 -7.42 3.53
C GLU A 113 20.36 -6.02 3.96
N ARG A 114 19.06 -5.75 3.84
CA ARG A 114 18.47 -4.48 4.23
C ARG A 114 17.94 -4.59 5.65
N VAL A 115 18.30 -3.61 6.48
CA VAL A 115 17.72 -3.43 7.82
C VAL A 115 16.19 -3.36 7.69
N GLN A 116 15.50 -4.19 8.49
CA GLN A 116 14.05 -4.27 8.49
C GLN A 116 13.48 -3.52 9.69
N TYR A 117 12.25 -3.07 9.55
CA TYR A 117 11.59 -2.26 10.56
C TYR A 117 10.18 -2.76 10.89
N ARG A 118 9.81 -2.57 12.15
CA ARG A 118 8.44 -2.60 12.65
C ARG A 118 8.01 -1.19 12.97
N ILE A 119 6.77 -0.85 12.62
CA ILE A 119 6.17 0.44 12.94
C ILE A 119 5.02 0.18 13.90
N SER A 120 4.98 0.95 14.98
CA SER A 120 3.84 1.00 15.90
C SER A 120 3.37 2.43 16.06
N VAL A 121 2.08 2.61 16.28
CA VAL A 121 1.47 3.94 16.45
C VAL A 121 0.56 3.93 17.66
N LYS A 122 0.34 5.11 18.24
CA LYS A 122 -0.61 5.28 19.33
C LYS A 122 -1.72 6.24 18.88
N PRO A 123 -2.85 5.71 18.37
CA PRO A 123 -3.97 6.55 17.95
C PRO A 123 -4.51 7.41 19.11
N PRO A 124 -5.12 8.57 18.81
CA PRO A 124 -5.78 9.38 19.82
C PRO A 124 -6.81 8.56 20.60
N GLY A 125 -6.76 8.64 21.94
CA GLY A 125 -7.67 7.92 22.84
C GLY A 125 -7.26 6.49 23.18
N TRP A 126 -6.11 6.01 22.69
CA TRP A 126 -5.55 4.72 23.09
C TRP A 126 -4.51 4.90 24.19
N ASP A 127 -4.40 3.94 25.10
CA ASP A 127 -3.36 3.94 26.15
C ASP A 127 -2.07 3.25 25.70
N GLU A 128 -2.20 2.29 24.78
CA GLU A 128 -1.11 1.44 24.31
C GLU A 128 -0.78 1.67 22.83
N TYR A 129 0.44 1.29 22.44
CA TYR A 129 0.86 1.28 21.05
C TYR A 129 0.28 0.08 20.30
N TYR A 130 -0.30 0.33 19.13
CA TYR A 130 -0.67 -0.69 18.17
C TYR A 130 0.51 -1.00 17.25
N ILE A 131 1.01 -2.23 17.29
CA ILE A 131 2.11 -2.69 16.42
C ILE A 131 1.51 -3.22 15.12
N LEU A 132 1.84 -2.59 13.99
CA LEU A 132 1.40 -3.05 12.67
C LEU A 132 1.98 -4.42 12.37
N SER A 133 1.21 -5.32 11.78
CA SER A 133 1.71 -6.65 11.40
C SER A 133 2.68 -6.62 10.22
N ASP A 134 2.78 -5.54 9.47
CA ASP A 134 3.69 -5.41 8.33
C ASP A 134 5.17 -5.34 8.76
N ILE A 135 6.04 -5.75 7.84
CA ILE A 135 7.49 -5.63 7.93
C ILE A 135 7.92 -4.64 6.87
N PHE A 136 8.76 -3.69 7.23
CA PHE A 136 9.12 -2.57 6.36
C PHE A 136 10.62 -2.54 6.05
N VAL A 137 10.95 -1.96 4.91
CA VAL A 137 12.30 -1.44 4.62
C VAL A 137 12.20 0.07 4.35
N THR A 138 13.30 0.77 4.56
CA THR A 138 13.39 2.21 4.32
C THR A 138 14.00 2.53 2.96
N SER A 139 13.68 3.72 2.44
CA SER A 139 14.38 4.31 1.30
C SER A 139 15.83 4.63 1.66
N GLU A 140 16.74 4.43 0.72
CA GLU A 140 18.14 4.88 0.82
C GLU A 140 18.26 6.41 0.79
N MET A 141 17.34 7.07 0.07
CA MET A 141 17.33 8.53 -0.06
C MET A 141 16.80 9.22 1.20
N TYR A 142 15.84 8.58 1.87
CA TYR A 142 15.21 9.10 3.09
C TYR A 142 15.13 8.01 4.17
N PRO A 143 16.27 7.62 4.77
CA PRO A 143 16.31 6.59 5.80
C PRO A 143 15.44 6.96 7.00
N ARG A 144 14.69 5.97 7.50
CA ARG A 144 13.77 6.08 8.65
C ARG A 144 12.63 7.10 8.49
N GLN A 145 12.43 7.64 7.29
CA GLN A 145 11.33 8.56 6.97
C GLN A 145 10.38 7.96 5.94
N ASP A 146 10.94 7.36 4.88
CA ASP A 146 10.16 6.79 3.79
C ASP A 146 10.23 5.27 3.83
N PHE A 147 9.09 4.60 3.96
CA PHE A 147 8.99 3.16 4.18
C PHE A 147 8.19 2.46 3.07
N ARG A 148 8.49 1.19 2.82
CA ARG A 148 7.63 0.31 2.02
C ARG A 148 7.44 -1.03 2.73
N PRO A 149 6.23 -1.61 2.70
CA PRO A 149 6.03 -2.96 3.20
C PRO A 149 6.73 -3.97 2.29
N ILE A 150 7.38 -4.97 2.89
CA ILE A 150 8.02 -6.10 2.19
C ILE A 150 7.30 -7.43 2.46
N GLY A 151 6.42 -7.44 3.44
CA GLY A 151 5.55 -8.56 3.77
C GLY A 151 4.92 -8.36 5.13
N ARG A 152 4.32 -9.41 5.67
CA ARG A 152 3.66 -9.40 6.96
C ARG A 152 4.25 -10.46 7.88
N ALA A 153 4.20 -10.17 9.18
CA ALA A 153 4.59 -11.08 10.24
C ALA A 153 3.45 -12.00 10.70
N ASP A 154 2.22 -11.75 10.23
CA ASP A 154 1.06 -12.60 10.44
C ASP A 154 0.69 -13.35 9.15
N ASP A 155 -0.20 -14.33 9.28
CA ASP A 155 -0.61 -15.20 8.17
C ASP A 155 -1.62 -14.54 7.21
N VAL A 156 -1.86 -13.23 7.30
CA VAL A 156 -2.90 -12.57 6.48
C VAL A 156 -2.43 -12.42 5.03
N ILE A 157 -3.22 -12.97 4.09
CA ILE A 157 -3.01 -12.81 2.64
C ILE A 157 -3.75 -11.56 2.16
N VAL A 158 -3.05 -10.70 1.41
CA VAL A 158 -3.65 -9.56 0.70
C VAL A 158 -3.83 -9.92 -0.78
N GLN A 159 -5.08 -9.97 -1.23
CA GLN A 159 -5.42 -10.32 -2.62
C GLN A 159 -5.15 -9.16 -3.59
N LYS A 160 -5.06 -9.44 -4.89
CA LYS A 160 -4.93 -8.41 -5.95
C LYS A 160 -6.05 -7.36 -5.92
N THR A 161 -7.23 -7.76 -5.45
CA THR A 161 -8.40 -6.90 -5.23
C THR A 161 -8.28 -6.00 -3.99
N THR A 162 -7.17 -6.07 -3.26
CA THR A 162 -6.91 -5.41 -1.96
C THR A 162 -7.70 -5.96 -0.78
N ALA A 163 -8.51 -7.01 -0.99
CA ALA A 163 -9.17 -7.73 0.10
C ALA A 163 -8.15 -8.45 0.99
N LYS A 164 -8.36 -8.40 2.32
CA LYS A 164 -7.56 -9.13 3.31
C LYS A 164 -8.26 -10.42 3.68
N VAL A 165 -7.53 -11.53 3.66
CA VAL A 165 -8.05 -12.86 3.98
C VAL A 165 -7.14 -13.50 5.01
N GLN A 166 -7.73 -14.02 6.09
CA GLN A 166 -7.04 -14.92 7.00
C GLN A 166 -7.15 -16.36 6.44
N PRO A 167 -6.03 -16.99 6.04
CA PRO A 167 -6.01 -18.34 5.49
C PRO A 167 -6.65 -19.33 6.43
N HIS A 168 -6.35 -19.23 7.72
CA HIS A 168 -6.88 -20.12 8.74
C HIS A 168 -8.43 -20.13 8.78
N SER A 169 -9.07 -18.99 8.57
CA SER A 169 -10.53 -18.90 8.52
C SER A 169 -11.10 -19.65 7.31
N LEU A 170 -10.42 -19.62 6.16
CA LEU A 170 -10.80 -20.41 4.98
C LEU A 170 -10.51 -21.90 5.17
N GLU A 171 -9.35 -22.24 5.74
CA GLU A 171 -8.97 -23.62 6.06
C GLU A 171 -9.97 -24.25 7.03
N ALA A 172 -10.36 -23.54 8.08
CA ALA A 172 -11.36 -23.99 9.06
C ALA A 172 -12.73 -24.20 8.40
N ALA A 173 -13.16 -23.27 7.54
CA ALA A 173 -14.42 -23.40 6.79
C ALA A 173 -14.40 -24.60 5.83
N LEU A 174 -13.26 -24.89 5.18
CA LEU A 174 -13.10 -26.04 4.30
C LEU A 174 -13.02 -27.35 5.10
N ALA A 175 -12.27 -27.37 6.20
CA ALA A 175 -12.12 -28.53 7.07
C ALA A 175 -13.41 -28.91 7.82
N ALA A 176 -14.35 -27.99 7.97
CA ALA A 176 -15.68 -28.29 8.53
C ALA A 176 -16.55 -29.16 7.60
N ARG A 177 -16.15 -29.36 6.33
CA ARG A 177 -16.89 -30.21 5.39
C ARG A 177 -16.50 -31.68 5.56
N LYS A 178 -17.50 -32.56 5.54
CA LYS A 178 -17.31 -34.02 5.71
C LYS A 178 -16.50 -34.69 4.59
N ASP A 179 -16.39 -34.05 3.44
CA ASP A 179 -15.65 -34.53 2.27
C ASP A 179 -14.21 -34.00 2.16
N VAL A 180 -13.77 -33.18 3.12
CA VAL A 180 -12.42 -32.59 3.15
C VAL A 180 -11.62 -33.23 4.28
N ARG A 181 -10.51 -33.91 3.94
CA ARG A 181 -9.60 -34.51 4.94
C ARG A 181 -8.65 -33.48 5.57
N GLY A 182 -8.35 -32.40 4.86
CA GLY A 182 -7.49 -31.31 5.30
C GLY A 182 -7.46 -30.19 4.26
N ALA A 183 -7.15 -28.97 4.68
CA ALA A 183 -7.05 -27.80 3.83
C ALA A 183 -5.82 -26.98 4.21
N LEU A 184 -5.12 -26.46 3.20
CA LEU A 184 -4.01 -25.51 3.33
C LEU A 184 -4.24 -24.40 2.33
N VAL A 185 -4.26 -23.16 2.80
CA VAL A 185 -4.47 -21.97 1.97
C VAL A 185 -3.19 -21.15 1.95
N PHE A 186 -2.68 -20.91 0.76
CA PHE A 186 -1.48 -20.10 0.54
C PHE A 186 -1.67 -19.23 -0.70
N SER A 187 -0.85 -18.18 -0.82
CA SER A 187 -0.80 -17.34 -2.02
C SER A 187 0.29 -17.81 -2.97
N LEU A 188 -0.02 -17.89 -4.26
CA LEU A 188 0.98 -17.96 -5.32
C LEU A 188 1.34 -16.54 -5.75
N ASN A 189 2.64 -16.21 -5.74
CA ASN A 189 3.16 -14.96 -6.25
C ASN A 189 3.17 -14.95 -7.79
#